data_AF-A0A838VYQ7-F1
#
_entry.id   AF-A0A838VYQ7-F1
#
_cell.length_a   1.000
_cell.length_b   1.000
_cell.length_c   1.000
_cell.angle_alpha   90.00
_cell.angle_beta   90.00
_cell.angle_gamma   90.00
#
_symmetry.space_group_name_H-M   'P 1'
#
loop_
_entity.id
_entity.type
_entity.pdbx_description
1 polymer ?
#
loop_
_entity_poly.entity_id
_entity_poly.type
_entity_poly.pdbx_seq_one_letter_code
_entity_poly.pdbx_strand_id
1 'polypeptide(L)'
;MSIISDSYMGMFLPSDVSKRVSEFLAGNLDFPFVKRDEIVGVFFLFGKKFGIKSNLDIVSVKDLARRSIDQIKREILLSKKITKSNIELVKENYQRRVLQIYVEFQDSPSFSESEINERITRDPSILISCYSQHIAYYDQKCFFEIFDPLKNNQIDKKLHNLLLGRMVMVSYNCEKPEMLPFNTLTPFLEWISIN
;
A
#
# COMPACT_ATOMS: atom_id res chain seq x y z
N MET A 1 15.81 13.51 11.89
CA MET A 1 15.08 12.30 11.48
C MET A 1 13.76 12.72 10.84
N SER A 2 13.62 12.49 9.53
CA SER A 2 12.50 12.94 8.70
C SER A 2 11.24 12.12 8.98
N ILE A 3 10.06 12.68 8.69
CA ILE A 3 8.74 12.03 8.79
C ILE A 3 8.67 10.69 8.01
N ILE A 4 9.60 10.49 7.08
CA ILE A 4 9.70 9.36 6.15
C ILE A 4 10.06 8.04 6.86
N SER A 5 10.79 8.07 7.98
CA SER A 5 11.31 6.83 8.61
C SER A 5 10.26 5.98 9.35
N ASP A 6 9.06 6.51 9.62
CA ASP A 6 7.97 5.82 10.33
C ASP A 6 6.70 5.61 9.46
N SER A 7 6.78 5.87 8.16
CA SER A 7 5.62 5.75 7.25
C SER A 7 5.45 4.29 6.80
N TYR A 8 4.24 3.76 6.95
CA TYR A 8 3.92 2.35 6.63
C TYR A 8 2.88 2.30 5.50
N MET A 9 3.07 1.42 4.53
CA MET A 9 2.14 1.22 3.41
C MET A 9 1.76 -0.25 3.34
N GLY A 10 0.52 -0.54 2.96
CA GLY A 10 0.07 -1.91 2.72
C GLY A 10 -1.06 -1.99 1.70
N MET A 11 -1.25 -3.20 1.17
CA MET A 11 -2.46 -3.62 0.45
C MET A 11 -3.29 -4.47 1.41
N PHE A 12 -4.60 -4.22 1.49
CA PHE A 12 -5.46 -4.84 2.51
C PHE A 12 -6.68 -5.56 1.97
N LEU A 13 -6.98 -5.40 0.67
CA LEU A 13 -8.03 -6.16 0.00
C LEU A 13 -7.51 -6.71 -1.35
N PRO A 14 -7.97 -7.91 -1.75
CA PRO A 14 -8.75 -8.88 -0.96
C PRO A 14 -7.96 -9.42 0.25
N SER A 15 -8.60 -10.14 1.18
CA SER A 15 -7.97 -10.60 2.43
C SER A 15 -6.73 -11.49 2.22
N ASP A 16 -6.65 -12.16 1.07
CA ASP A 16 -5.53 -13.00 0.66
C ASP A 16 -4.52 -12.26 -0.26
N VAL A 17 -4.61 -10.94 -0.40
CA VAL A 17 -3.79 -10.16 -1.34
C VAL A 17 -2.29 -10.34 -1.11
N SER A 18 -1.83 -10.39 0.13
CA SER A 18 -0.41 -10.61 0.44
C SER A 18 0.09 -11.97 -0.07
N LYS A 19 -0.75 -13.01 0.04
CA LYS A 19 -0.46 -14.33 -0.50
C LYS A 19 -0.41 -14.30 -2.03
N ARG A 20 -1.38 -13.65 -2.68
CA ARG A 20 -1.40 -13.52 -4.14
C ARG A 20 -0.20 -12.75 -4.69
N VAL A 21 0.21 -11.68 -4.01
CA VAL A 21 1.44 -10.94 -4.34
C VAL A 21 2.66 -11.87 -4.23
N SER A 22 2.77 -12.64 -3.14
CA SER A 22 3.87 -13.60 -2.97
C SER A 22 3.90 -14.66 -4.08
N GLU A 23 2.75 -15.27 -4.40
CA GLU A 23 2.65 -16.28 -5.45
C GLU A 23 2.94 -15.70 -6.85
N PHE A 24 2.53 -14.46 -7.11
CA PHE A 24 2.88 -13.75 -8.35
C PHE A 24 4.38 -13.50 -8.46
N LEU A 25 5.03 -13.05 -7.38
CA LEU A 25 6.48 -12.82 -7.35
C LEU A 25 7.28 -14.12 -7.49
N ALA A 26 6.75 -15.23 -6.97
CA ALA A 26 7.33 -16.57 -7.13
C ALA A 26 7.11 -17.16 -8.54
N GLY A 27 6.32 -16.50 -9.41
CA GLY A 27 5.97 -16.99 -10.74
C GLY A 27 4.89 -18.07 -10.76
N ASN A 28 4.24 -18.34 -9.62
CA ASN A 28 3.16 -19.31 -9.48
C ASN A 28 1.79 -18.74 -9.89
N LEU A 29 1.68 -17.40 -9.95
CA LEU A 29 0.52 -16.70 -10.50
C LEU A 29 0.95 -15.77 -11.64
N ASP A 30 0.04 -15.62 -12.60
CA ASP A 30 0.16 -14.62 -13.65
C ASP A 30 -0.63 -13.36 -13.33
N PHE A 31 -0.24 -12.27 -13.98
CA PHE A 31 -0.94 -11.01 -13.88
C PHE A 31 -2.14 -10.99 -14.87
N PRO A 32 -3.32 -10.50 -14.46
CA PRO A 32 -3.67 -9.95 -13.15
C PRO A 32 -4.02 -11.05 -12.12
N PHE A 33 -3.46 -10.97 -10.92
CA PHE A 33 -3.75 -11.90 -9.81
C PHE A 33 -4.96 -11.46 -8.95
N VAL A 34 -5.54 -10.29 -9.24
CA VAL A 34 -6.83 -9.84 -8.69
C VAL A 34 -7.81 -9.67 -9.84
N LYS A 35 -9.06 -10.11 -9.67
CA LYS A 35 -10.10 -10.04 -10.70
C LYS A 35 -10.64 -8.61 -10.85
N ARG A 36 -11.29 -8.35 -11.98
CA ARG A 36 -11.84 -7.02 -12.31
C ARG A 36 -12.88 -6.54 -11.30
N ASP A 37 -13.71 -7.44 -10.82
CA ASP A 37 -14.82 -7.19 -9.90
C ASP A 37 -14.41 -7.15 -8.42
N GLU A 38 -13.17 -7.54 -8.11
CA GLU A 38 -12.63 -7.46 -6.75
C GLU A 38 -12.20 -6.04 -6.41
N ILE A 39 -12.55 -5.61 -5.18
CA ILE A 39 -12.09 -4.35 -4.62
C ILE A 39 -10.66 -4.54 -4.10
N VAL A 40 -9.75 -3.68 -4.54
CA VAL A 40 -8.38 -3.58 -4.07
C VAL A 40 -8.22 -2.29 -3.31
N GLY A 41 -7.71 -2.39 -2.08
CA GLY A 41 -7.44 -1.27 -1.20
C GLY A 41 -5.96 -1.16 -0.88
N VAL A 42 -5.43 0.06 -0.92
CA VAL A 42 -4.09 0.39 -0.41
C VAL A 42 -4.16 1.49 0.62
N PHE A 43 -3.29 1.45 1.63
CA PHE A 43 -3.21 2.48 2.65
C PHE A 43 -1.79 3.03 2.80
N PHE A 44 -1.72 4.25 3.31
CA PHE A 44 -0.50 4.90 3.77
C PHE A 44 -0.75 5.46 5.17
N LEU A 45 0.04 5.01 6.13
CA LEU A 45 0.05 5.49 7.49
C LEU A 45 1.14 6.56 7.63
N PHE A 46 0.73 7.77 7.99
CA PHE A 46 1.60 8.91 8.17
C PHE A 46 1.64 9.35 9.63
N GLY A 47 2.85 9.61 10.12
CA GLY A 47 3.09 10.14 11.45
C GLY A 47 4.10 9.32 12.23
N LYS A 48 4.75 9.98 13.21
CA LYS A 48 5.75 9.36 14.08
C LYS A 48 5.08 8.39 15.05
N LYS A 49 5.89 7.54 15.70
CA LYS A 49 5.47 6.62 16.77
C LYS A 49 4.64 7.25 17.92
N PHE A 50 4.68 8.59 18.08
CA PHE A 50 3.92 9.35 19.09
C PHE A 50 2.83 10.27 18.49
N GLY A 51 2.41 10.04 17.26
CA GLY A 51 1.39 10.82 16.57
C GLY A 51 1.85 12.19 16.09
N ILE A 52 0.94 12.89 15.42
CA ILE A 52 1.09 14.24 14.88
C ILE A 52 0.65 15.23 15.96
N LYS A 53 1.57 16.08 16.44
CA LYS A 53 1.36 16.90 17.65
C LYS A 53 1.03 18.37 17.36
N SER A 54 1.34 18.87 16.17
CA SER A 54 1.14 20.28 15.81
C SER A 54 0.36 20.46 14.50
N ASN A 55 -0.29 21.61 14.35
CA ASN A 55 -0.96 21.97 13.10
C ASN A 55 0.00 22.03 11.90
N LEU A 56 1.27 22.41 12.13
CA LEU A 56 2.31 22.42 11.10
C LEU A 56 2.66 20.99 10.63
N ASP A 57 2.67 20.03 11.55
CA ASP A 57 2.89 18.62 11.21
C ASP A 57 1.71 18.09 10.37
N ILE A 58 0.47 18.47 10.68
CA ILE A 58 -0.73 18.09 9.89
C ILE A 58 -0.60 18.60 8.46
N VAL A 59 -0.24 19.87 8.26
CA VAL A 59 -0.07 20.45 6.92
C VAL A 59 1.02 19.71 6.15
N SER A 60 2.18 19.50 6.79
CA SER A 60 3.31 18.79 6.18
C SER A 60 2.95 17.35 5.76
N VAL A 61 2.17 16.65 6.59
CA VAL A 61 1.69 15.31 6.29
C VAL A 61 0.64 15.31 5.16
N LYS A 62 -0.27 16.29 5.13
CA LYS A 62 -1.22 16.45 4.00
C LYS A 62 -0.49 16.68 2.68
N ASP A 63 0.57 17.48 2.68
CA ASP A 63 1.37 17.73 1.47
C ASP A 63 2.20 16.49 1.07
N LEU A 64 2.64 15.69 2.03
CA LEU A 64 3.24 14.38 1.74
C LEU A 64 2.20 13.44 1.09
N ALA A 65 1.01 13.32 1.67
CA ALA A 65 -0.07 12.49 1.14
C ALA A 65 -0.46 12.92 -0.29
N ARG A 66 -0.59 14.22 -0.55
CA ARG A 66 -0.85 14.75 -1.90
C ARG A 66 0.23 14.35 -2.90
N ARG A 67 1.51 14.47 -2.52
CA ARG A 67 2.62 14.02 -3.37
C ARG A 67 2.58 12.51 -3.64
N SER A 68 2.20 11.70 -2.65
CA SER A 68 1.99 10.26 -2.82
C SER A 68 0.84 9.97 -3.79
N ILE A 69 -0.27 10.70 -3.71
CA ILE A 69 -1.38 10.59 -4.69
C ILE A 69 -0.88 10.87 -6.10
N ASP A 70 -0.14 11.96 -6.30
CA ASP A 70 0.39 12.32 -7.62
C ASP A 70 1.37 11.27 -8.15
N GLN A 71 2.18 10.67 -7.27
CA GLN A 71 3.05 9.56 -7.62
C GLN A 71 2.25 8.35 -8.09
N ILE A 72 1.25 7.91 -7.34
CA ILE A 72 0.41 6.75 -7.73
C ILE A 72 -0.31 7.02 -9.05
N LYS A 73 -0.86 8.22 -9.24
CA LYS A 73 -1.49 8.61 -10.52
C LYS A 73 -0.51 8.54 -11.69
N ARG A 74 0.73 9.00 -11.51
CA ARG A 74 1.78 8.86 -12.52
C ARG A 74 2.09 7.40 -12.82
N GLU A 75 2.23 6.55 -11.80
CA GLU A 75 2.47 5.12 -11.97
C GLU A 75 1.33 4.41 -12.71
N ILE A 76 0.06 4.76 -12.43
CA ILE A 76 -1.10 4.26 -13.18
C ILE A 76 -1.01 4.67 -14.66
N LEU A 77 -0.70 5.94 -14.93
CA LEU A 77 -0.57 6.44 -16.31
C LEU A 77 0.57 5.77 -17.07
N LEU A 78 1.71 5.54 -16.41
CA LEU A 78 2.84 4.79 -16.98
C LEU A 78 2.42 3.34 -17.25
N SER A 79 1.74 2.71 -16.30
CA SER A 79 1.25 1.33 -16.42
C SER A 79 0.24 1.16 -17.55
N LYS A 80 -0.58 2.18 -17.87
CA LYS A 80 -1.50 2.14 -19.03
C LYS A 80 -0.79 2.09 -20.39
N LYS A 81 0.44 2.60 -20.46
CA LYS A 81 1.27 2.54 -21.69
C LYS A 81 1.93 1.18 -21.88
N ILE A 82 1.98 0.36 -20.83
CA ILE A 82 2.51 -0.99 -20.85
C ILE A 82 1.43 -1.88 -21.48
N THR A 83 1.64 -2.30 -22.73
CA THR A 83 0.76 -3.26 -23.40
C THR A 83 0.75 -4.60 -22.68
N LYS A 84 -0.30 -5.41 -22.86
CA LYS A 84 -0.38 -6.78 -22.29
C LYS A 84 0.83 -7.66 -22.66
N SER A 85 1.54 -7.36 -23.75
CA SER A 85 2.78 -8.02 -24.16
C SER A 85 3.99 -7.71 -23.26
N ASN A 86 3.93 -6.66 -22.43
CA ASN A 86 5.04 -6.18 -21.61
C ASN A 86 4.91 -6.62 -20.13
N ILE A 87 4.07 -7.62 -19.83
CA ILE A 87 3.94 -8.20 -18.48
C ILE A 87 5.26 -8.84 -18.04
N GLU A 88 6.09 -9.32 -18.96
CA GLU A 88 7.44 -9.82 -18.66
C GLU A 88 8.35 -8.72 -18.13
N LEU A 89 8.37 -7.54 -18.78
CA LEU A 89 9.11 -6.37 -18.30
C LEU A 89 8.67 -5.92 -16.89
N VAL A 90 7.38 -6.07 -16.62
CA VAL A 90 6.81 -5.83 -15.30
C VAL A 90 7.38 -6.83 -14.28
N LYS A 91 7.36 -8.13 -14.58
CA LYS A 91 7.96 -9.17 -13.72
C LYS A 91 9.45 -8.92 -13.50
N GLU A 92 10.19 -8.50 -14.52
CA GLU A 92 11.62 -8.16 -14.39
C GLU A 92 11.86 -6.99 -13.41
N ASN A 93 11.04 -5.94 -13.47
CA ASN A 93 11.15 -4.81 -12.53
C ASN A 93 10.87 -5.24 -11.09
N TYR A 94 9.89 -6.13 -10.90
CA TYR A 94 9.63 -6.73 -9.60
C TYR A 94 10.80 -7.57 -9.10
N GLN A 95 11.33 -8.46 -9.93
CA GLN A 95 12.48 -9.30 -9.60
C GLN A 95 13.71 -8.46 -9.24
N ARG A 96 13.95 -7.36 -9.96
CA ARG A 96 15.02 -6.40 -9.63
C ARG A 96 14.84 -5.81 -8.23
N ARG A 97 13.62 -5.41 -7.85
CA ARG A 97 13.36 -4.88 -6.50
C ARG A 97 13.51 -5.96 -5.43
N VAL A 98 13.06 -7.19 -5.70
CA VAL A 98 13.26 -8.34 -4.81
C VAL A 98 14.75 -8.58 -4.57
N LEU A 99 15.57 -8.63 -5.61
CA LEU A 99 17.02 -8.79 -5.49
C LEU A 99 17.68 -7.67 -4.68
N GLN A 100 17.24 -6.42 -4.85
CA GLN A 100 17.72 -5.30 -4.02
C GLN A 100 17.40 -5.53 -2.54
N ILE A 101 16.19 -6.00 -2.20
CA ILE A 101 15.80 -6.31 -0.82
C ILE A 101 16.68 -7.43 -0.25
N TYR A 102 16.97 -8.48 -1.03
CA TYR A 102 17.90 -9.53 -0.60
C TYR A 102 19.28 -8.98 -0.27
N VAL A 103 19.83 -8.08 -1.09
CA VAL A 103 21.12 -7.42 -0.83
C VAL A 103 21.05 -6.54 0.43
N GLU A 104 19.97 -5.77 0.62
CA GLU A 104 19.74 -4.95 1.82
C GLU A 104 19.75 -5.80 3.12
N PHE A 105 19.38 -7.09 3.05
CA PHE A 105 19.32 -8.01 4.19
C PHE A 105 20.57 -8.88 4.39
N GLN A 106 21.43 -9.04 3.38
CA GLN A 106 22.66 -9.82 3.53
C GLN A 106 23.63 -9.22 4.55
N ASP A 107 23.58 -7.91 4.76
CA ASP A 107 24.38 -7.21 5.77
C ASP A 107 23.77 -7.31 7.19
N SER A 108 22.59 -7.94 7.34
CA SER A 108 21.94 -8.17 8.63
C SER A 108 22.49 -9.42 9.33
N PRO A 109 22.81 -9.36 10.63
CA PRO A 109 23.33 -10.51 11.38
C PRO A 109 22.31 -11.65 11.57
N SER A 110 21.03 -11.43 11.29
CA SER A 110 19.96 -12.44 11.34
C SER A 110 19.32 -12.60 9.95
N PHE A 111 19.92 -13.42 9.09
CA PHE A 111 19.32 -13.75 7.80
C PHE A 111 18.19 -14.77 8.00
N SER A 112 16.94 -14.28 8.00
CA SER A 112 15.74 -15.12 8.01
C SER A 112 14.98 -14.96 6.70
N GLU A 113 14.79 -16.06 5.97
CA GLU A 113 14.01 -16.07 4.73
C GLU A 113 12.56 -15.63 4.97
N SER A 114 12.01 -15.93 6.15
CA SER A 114 10.66 -15.48 6.55
C SER A 114 10.58 -13.95 6.68
N GLU A 115 11.60 -13.31 7.24
CA GLU A 115 11.63 -11.85 7.43
C GLU A 115 11.81 -11.13 6.09
N ILE A 116 12.60 -11.70 5.18
CA ILE A 116 12.78 -11.18 3.82
C ILE A 116 11.47 -11.29 3.03
N ASN A 117 10.79 -12.43 3.10
CA ASN A 117 9.49 -12.62 2.43
C ASN A 117 8.43 -11.66 2.96
N GLU A 118 8.40 -11.42 4.27
CA GLU A 118 7.54 -10.41 4.88
C GLU A 118 7.89 -9.00 4.36
N ARG A 119 9.18 -8.66 4.31
CA ARG A 119 9.65 -7.37 3.80
C ARG A 119 9.29 -7.15 2.33
N ILE A 120 9.41 -8.18 1.50
CA ILE A 120 9.06 -8.13 0.07
C ILE A 120 7.57 -7.91 -0.11
N THR A 121 6.74 -8.71 0.55
CA THR A 121 5.27 -8.61 0.46
C THR A 121 4.71 -7.33 1.06
N ARG A 122 5.49 -6.61 1.87
CA ARG A 122 5.17 -5.30 2.44
C ARG A 122 5.97 -4.16 1.80
N ASP A 123 6.72 -4.39 0.71
CA ASP A 123 7.54 -3.34 0.09
C ASP A 123 6.68 -2.29 -0.62
N PRO A 124 6.79 -1.00 -0.25
CA PRO A 124 5.95 0.04 -0.84
C PRO A 124 6.08 0.14 -2.37
N SER A 125 7.28 -0.05 -2.92
CA SER A 125 7.47 0.03 -4.38
C SER A 125 6.78 -1.12 -5.10
N ILE A 126 6.88 -2.33 -4.55
CA ILE A 126 6.17 -3.51 -5.08
C ILE A 126 4.66 -3.28 -5.02
N LEU A 127 4.14 -2.87 -3.86
CA LEU A 127 2.71 -2.68 -3.65
C LEU A 127 2.11 -1.55 -4.50
N ILE A 128 2.80 -0.41 -4.62
CA ILE A 128 2.39 0.69 -5.52
C ILE A 128 2.32 0.19 -6.96
N SER A 129 3.33 -0.55 -7.41
CA SER A 129 3.36 -1.09 -8.76
C SER A 129 2.20 -2.07 -8.97
N CYS A 130 1.93 -2.97 -8.02
CA CYS A 130 0.86 -3.96 -8.12
C CYS A 130 -0.51 -3.27 -8.24
N TYR A 131 -0.76 -2.29 -7.37
CA TYR A 131 -2.00 -1.52 -7.39
C TYR A 131 -2.16 -0.71 -8.68
N SER A 132 -1.09 -0.04 -9.11
CA SER A 132 -1.13 0.83 -10.30
C SER A 132 -1.37 0.04 -11.59
N GLN A 133 -0.72 -1.12 -11.71
CA GLN A 133 -0.92 -2.02 -12.83
C GLN A 133 -2.30 -2.66 -12.84
N HIS A 134 -2.84 -3.03 -11.67
CA HIS A 134 -4.21 -3.56 -11.57
C HIS A 134 -5.22 -2.57 -12.13
N ILE A 135 -5.15 -1.32 -11.68
CA ILE A 135 -6.01 -0.23 -12.16
C ILE A 135 -5.82 -0.02 -13.66
N ALA A 136 -4.57 0.02 -14.14
CA ALA A 136 -4.27 0.24 -15.54
C ALA A 136 -4.78 -0.90 -16.44
N TYR A 137 -4.59 -2.15 -16.05
CA TYR A 137 -4.93 -3.33 -16.84
C TYR A 137 -6.43 -3.45 -17.09
N TYR A 138 -7.24 -3.12 -16.08
CA TYR A 138 -8.71 -3.14 -16.19
C TYR A 138 -9.31 -1.80 -16.62
N ASP A 139 -8.47 -0.81 -16.91
CA ASP A 139 -8.85 0.59 -17.17
C ASP A 139 -9.82 1.15 -16.11
N GLN A 140 -9.54 0.83 -14.84
CA GLN A 140 -10.32 1.31 -13.72
C GLN A 140 -9.93 2.74 -13.34
N LYS A 141 -10.82 3.39 -12.59
CA LYS A 141 -10.50 4.62 -11.85
C LYS A 141 -10.22 4.26 -10.40
N CYS A 142 -9.59 5.19 -9.68
CA CYS A 142 -9.39 5.08 -8.24
C CYS A 142 -9.67 6.42 -7.56
N PHE A 143 -10.13 6.37 -6.32
CA PHE A 143 -10.22 7.54 -5.46
C PHE A 143 -9.22 7.44 -4.31
N PHE A 144 -8.99 8.58 -3.64
CA PHE A 144 -8.12 8.68 -2.48
C PHE A 144 -8.86 9.45 -1.38
N GLU A 145 -8.75 8.99 -0.15
CA GLU A 145 -9.31 9.67 1.01
C GLU A 145 -8.24 9.79 2.09
N ILE A 146 -8.10 10.99 2.65
CA ILE A 146 -7.11 11.31 3.68
C ILE A 146 -7.88 11.57 4.97
N PHE A 147 -7.61 10.77 5.99
CA PHE A 147 -8.12 10.94 7.33
C PHE A 147 -7.15 11.80 8.15
N ASP A 148 -7.72 12.81 8.80
CA ASP A 148 -7.04 13.59 9.84
C ASP A 148 -6.58 12.69 11.00
N PRO A 149 -5.71 13.18 11.91
CA PRO A 149 -5.18 12.36 13.00
C PRO A 149 -6.28 11.61 13.75
N LEU A 150 -6.20 10.27 13.73
CA LEU A 150 -7.25 9.40 14.23
C LEU A 150 -7.43 9.60 15.75
N LYS A 151 -8.68 9.68 16.19
CA LYS A 151 -9.08 9.95 17.58
C LYS A 151 -9.47 8.67 18.32
N ASN A 152 -9.49 8.75 19.65
CA ASN A 152 -9.84 7.62 20.53
C ASN A 152 -11.18 6.96 20.21
N ASN A 153 -12.18 7.70 19.76
CA ASN A 153 -13.52 7.19 19.44
C ASN A 153 -13.61 6.53 18.06
N GLN A 154 -12.56 6.61 17.24
CA GLN A 154 -12.50 6.04 15.88
C GLN A 154 -11.71 4.73 15.83
N ILE A 155 -11.02 4.36 16.91
CA ILE A 155 -10.05 3.28 16.93
C ILE A 155 -10.28 2.40 18.17
N ASP A 156 -10.29 1.08 17.99
CA ASP A 156 -10.28 0.14 19.11
C ASP A 156 -9.01 0.33 19.96
N LYS A 157 -9.12 0.18 21.28
CA LYS A 157 -8.03 0.34 22.25
C LYS A 157 -6.79 -0.46 21.89
N LYS A 158 -6.96 -1.64 21.31
CA LYS A 158 -5.85 -2.51 20.86
C LYS A 158 -4.96 -1.84 19.81
N LEU A 159 -5.52 -0.97 18.98
CA LEU A 159 -4.82 -0.28 17.90
C LEU A 159 -4.31 1.12 18.30
N HIS A 160 -4.56 1.58 19.53
CA HIS A 160 -4.16 2.92 19.97
C HIS A 160 -2.65 3.15 19.86
N ASN A 161 -1.83 2.15 20.22
CA ASN A 161 -0.37 2.28 20.12
C ASN A 161 0.13 2.46 18.68
N LEU A 162 -0.62 1.97 17.70
CA LEU A 162 -0.24 1.99 16.30
C LEU A 162 -0.83 3.19 15.56
N LEU A 163 -2.10 3.51 15.80
CA LEU A 163 -2.88 4.42 14.96
C LEU A 163 -3.24 5.76 15.63
N LEU A 164 -3.23 5.83 16.96
CA LEU A 164 -3.72 7.01 17.66
C LEU A 164 -2.88 8.25 17.31
N GLY A 165 -3.56 9.31 16.86
CA GLY A 165 -2.92 10.56 16.45
C GLY A 165 -2.11 10.46 15.15
N ARG A 166 -2.16 9.33 14.43
CA ARG A 166 -1.60 9.21 13.08
C ARG A 166 -2.65 9.52 12.03
N MET A 167 -2.20 10.01 10.88
CA MET A 167 -3.05 10.20 9.71
C MET A 167 -2.97 8.98 8.81
N VAL A 168 -4.07 8.69 8.13
CA VAL A 168 -4.16 7.57 7.20
C VAL A 168 -4.65 8.10 5.87
N MET A 169 -4.05 7.67 4.77
CA MET A 169 -4.64 7.78 3.45
C MET A 169 -5.02 6.39 2.97
N VAL A 170 -6.23 6.23 2.46
CA VAL A 170 -6.67 5.01 1.78
C VAL A 170 -6.96 5.31 0.31
N SER A 171 -6.84 4.30 -0.53
CA SER A 171 -7.25 4.36 -1.93
C SER A 171 -7.86 3.03 -2.33
N TYR A 172 -8.89 3.10 -3.17
CA TYR A 172 -9.59 1.94 -3.71
C TYR A 172 -9.70 2.04 -5.23
N ASN A 173 -9.73 0.90 -5.92
CA ASN A 173 -9.88 0.77 -7.38
C ASN A 173 -11.31 1.02 -7.90
N CYS A 174 -12.02 1.98 -7.32
CA CYS A 174 -13.32 2.46 -7.80
C CYS A 174 -13.32 3.99 -7.93
N GLU A 175 -14.27 4.54 -8.68
CA GLU A 175 -14.27 5.98 -9.00
C GLU A 175 -14.63 6.85 -7.80
N LYS A 176 -15.52 6.37 -6.92
CA LYS A 176 -16.04 7.16 -5.82
C LYS A 176 -16.30 6.31 -4.56
N PRO A 177 -16.26 6.90 -3.36
CA PRO A 177 -16.53 6.21 -2.10
C PRO A 177 -17.89 5.51 -2.07
N GLU A 178 -18.92 6.08 -2.69
CA GLU A 178 -20.30 5.54 -2.65
C GLU A 178 -20.46 4.21 -3.39
N MET A 179 -19.45 3.82 -4.19
CA MET A 179 -19.42 2.53 -4.87
C MET A 179 -18.94 1.39 -3.97
N LEU A 180 -18.44 1.71 -2.76
CA LEU A 180 -18.01 0.71 -1.80
C LEU A 180 -19.21 0.23 -0.97
N PRO A 181 -19.30 -1.07 -0.66
CA PRO A 181 -20.36 -1.62 0.18
C PRO A 181 -20.14 -1.36 1.69
N PHE A 182 -19.12 -0.57 2.05
CA PHE A 182 -18.67 -0.32 3.42
C PHE A 182 -18.11 1.09 3.56
N ASN A 183 -17.92 1.53 4.81
CA ASN A 183 -17.20 2.77 5.08
C ASN A 183 -15.72 2.63 4.68
N THR A 184 -15.14 3.67 4.08
CA THR A 184 -13.81 3.69 3.49
C THR A 184 -12.67 3.37 4.47
N LEU A 185 -12.86 3.61 5.77
CA LEU A 185 -11.84 3.29 6.78
C LEU A 185 -11.98 1.87 7.35
N THR A 186 -13.17 1.27 7.27
CA THR A 186 -13.48 0.00 7.96
C THR A 186 -12.57 -1.16 7.57
N PRO A 187 -12.40 -1.52 6.28
CA PRO A 187 -11.61 -2.69 5.93
C PRO A 187 -10.12 -2.52 6.26
N PHE A 188 -9.62 -1.28 6.27
CA PHE A 188 -8.27 -0.99 6.74
C PHE A 188 -8.11 -1.29 8.23
N LEU A 189 -9.05 -0.83 9.06
CA LEU A 189 -9.02 -1.08 10.52
C LEU A 189 -9.13 -2.57 10.85
N GLU A 190 -9.96 -3.31 10.10
CA GLU A 190 -10.06 -4.76 10.23
C GLU A 190 -8.73 -5.43 9.87
N TRP A 191 -8.14 -5.08 8.73
CA TRP A 191 -6.89 -5.69 8.27
C TRP A 191 -5.73 -5.46 9.23
N ILE A 192 -5.56 -4.23 9.73
CA ILE A 192 -4.45 -3.88 10.63
C ILE A 192 -4.64 -4.38 12.07
N SER A 193 -5.83 -4.86 12.40
CA SER A 193 -6.08 -5.53 13.69
C SER A 193 -5.61 -6.98 13.73
N ILE A 194 -5.39 -7.58 12.56
CA ILE A 194 -5.03 -8.99 12.37
C ILE A 194 -3.53 -9.13 12.01
N ASN A 195 -2.92 -8.11 11.41
CA ASN A 195 -1.56 -8.12 10.83
C ASN A 195 -0.56 -7.22 11.55
#